data_AF-A0A950EAC2-F1
#
_entry.id   AF-A0A950EAC2-F1
#
_cell.length_a   1.000
_cell.length_b   1.000
_cell.length_c   1.000
_cell.angle_alpha   90.00
_cell.angle_beta   90.00
_cell.angle_gamma   90.00
#
_symmetry.space_group_name_H-M   'P 1'
#
loop_
_entity.id
_entity.type
_entity.pdbx_description
1 polymer ?
#
loop_
_entity_poly.entity_id
_entity_poly.type
_entity_poly.pdbx_seq_one_letter_code
_entity_poly.pdbx_strand_id
1 'polypeptide(L)'
;MTDDTLAAWPPAVTQYLTENYEKLEAQLGALEKTEFIQGALCDALLARAREVQSKVPGITAIQEPPLAVLGRGPASGLFTFNKYSSLPLLIDAVRHAIKAARGNDSRRRLFLVPKAQVVKLHTLNGAVRQIEVFVDGKQRFLDVTPKCDVVLALSAIESTRLALESFPTTPDPGDEKMGRNLTVHMRSTTTVQIKRSVLEAPGKPLPTDLQAAAFLVRGQTGDGHFHLQLTAADDRAGDADRLLFRMIPDVDLLQNILDAQDAEFVAITLRGCAETKGIKNQPIRNPALRWIDLSESERDEFGYRRAYVNLAINSTEARLWNAMDAATVDFAHKLALDDPTAIRLLSSSRDGLGTTYHESGTLWMGDDPATSVTDSDGKFHHVANAYCIDQALFPTAGSANPTLTGLTLTRKIAEHIASLK
;
A
#
# COMPACT_ATOMS: atom_id res chain seq x y z
N MET A 1 11.32 0.94 -1.54
CA MET A 1 11.84 -0.31 -0.94
C MET A 1 13.28 -0.08 -0.51
N THR A 2 13.83 -0.86 0.43
CA THR A 2 15.29 -0.86 0.71
C THR A 2 16.03 -1.69 -0.34
N ASP A 3 17.33 -1.45 -0.52
CA ASP A 3 18.17 -2.22 -1.45
C ASP A 3 18.13 -3.73 -1.12
N ASP A 4 18.21 -4.09 0.16
CA ASP A 4 18.09 -5.49 0.61
C ASP A 4 16.72 -6.11 0.28
N THR A 5 15.65 -5.32 0.34
CA THR A 5 14.32 -5.80 -0.08
C THR A 5 14.29 -6.06 -1.59
N LEU A 6 14.89 -5.17 -2.39
CA LEU A 6 14.95 -5.27 -3.85
C LEU A 6 15.92 -6.35 -4.34
N ALA A 7 16.90 -6.77 -3.52
CA ALA A 7 17.82 -7.86 -3.85
C ALA A 7 17.10 -9.21 -4.04
N ALA A 8 15.91 -9.37 -3.44
CA ALA A 8 15.08 -10.57 -3.60
C ALA A 8 14.17 -10.53 -4.85
N TRP A 9 14.22 -9.45 -5.62
CA TRP A 9 13.43 -9.28 -6.85
C TRP A 9 14.27 -9.61 -8.09
N PRO A 10 13.63 -9.99 -9.21
CA PRO A 10 14.35 -10.19 -10.47
C PRO A 10 15.18 -8.95 -10.86
N PRO A 11 16.46 -9.08 -11.24
CA PRO A 11 17.34 -7.93 -11.45
C PRO A 11 16.82 -6.89 -12.45
N ALA A 12 16.21 -7.33 -13.55
CA ALA A 12 15.62 -6.44 -14.55
C ALA A 12 14.42 -5.65 -14.00
N VAL A 13 13.66 -6.23 -13.07
CA VAL A 13 12.55 -5.55 -12.40
C VAL A 13 13.10 -4.53 -11.41
N THR A 14 14.10 -4.91 -10.60
CA THR A 14 14.78 -4.00 -9.67
C THR A 14 15.36 -2.78 -10.38
N GLN A 15 16.07 -2.99 -11.49
CA GLN A 15 16.61 -1.90 -12.30
C GLN A 15 15.50 -0.94 -12.76
N TYR A 16 14.44 -1.48 -13.36
CA TYR A 16 13.33 -0.65 -13.84
C TYR A 16 12.67 0.14 -12.70
N LEU A 17 12.42 -0.51 -11.56
CA LEU A 17 11.81 0.14 -10.40
C LEU A 17 12.65 1.34 -9.94
N THR A 18 13.96 1.13 -9.73
CA THR A 18 14.88 2.17 -9.27
C THR A 18 14.97 3.33 -10.27
N GLU A 19 14.98 3.06 -11.57
CA GLU A 19 15.01 4.09 -12.62
C GLU A 19 13.70 4.87 -12.77
N ASN A 20 12.56 4.33 -12.31
CA ASN A 20 11.23 4.90 -12.59
C ASN A 20 10.43 5.34 -11.36
N TYR A 21 10.92 5.13 -10.12
CA TYR A 21 10.23 5.59 -8.91
C TYR A 21 9.91 7.09 -8.96
N GLU A 22 10.92 7.92 -9.20
CA GLU A 22 10.78 9.39 -9.21
C GLU A 22 9.75 9.84 -10.27
N LYS A 23 9.81 9.28 -11.47
CA LYS A 23 8.84 9.57 -12.55
C LYS A 23 7.40 9.28 -12.11
N LEU A 24 7.21 8.23 -11.32
CA LEU A 24 5.89 7.84 -10.86
C LEU A 24 5.43 8.64 -9.64
N GLU A 25 6.34 9.00 -8.74
CA GLU A 25 6.10 9.98 -7.69
C GLU A 25 5.64 11.32 -8.30
N ALA A 26 6.27 11.76 -9.39
CA ALA A 26 5.88 12.98 -10.10
C ALA A 26 4.43 12.88 -10.60
N GLN A 27 4.08 11.77 -11.24
CA GLN A 27 2.75 11.54 -11.79
C GLN A 27 1.67 11.43 -10.70
N LEU A 28 2.01 10.89 -9.53
CA LEU A 28 1.11 10.77 -8.40
C LEU A 28 1.03 12.06 -7.57
N GLY A 29 1.83 13.08 -7.89
CA GLY A 29 1.91 14.32 -7.10
C GLY A 29 2.56 14.10 -5.74
N ALA A 30 3.52 13.18 -5.65
CA ALA A 30 4.29 12.87 -4.44
C ALA A 30 5.67 13.55 -4.40
N LEU A 31 6.18 14.08 -5.53
CA LEU A 31 7.43 14.85 -5.57
C LEU A 31 7.26 16.29 -5.08
N GLU A 32 6.15 16.93 -5.44
CA GLU A 32 5.91 18.32 -5.06
C GLU A 32 5.48 18.39 -3.60
N LYS A 33 6.27 19.16 -2.84
CA LYS A 33 6.03 19.38 -1.42
C LYS A 33 4.74 20.19 -1.23
N THR A 34 3.90 19.73 -0.32
CA THR A 34 2.73 20.49 0.11
C THR A 34 3.05 21.33 1.32
N GLU A 35 2.60 22.58 1.32
CA GLU A 35 2.62 23.45 2.51
C GLU A 35 1.73 22.89 3.63
N PHE A 36 0.86 21.91 3.34
CA PHE A 36 -0.15 21.40 4.26
C PHE A 36 0.41 20.62 5.46
N ILE A 37 1.51 19.88 5.28
CA ILE A 37 2.21 19.15 6.37
C ILE A 37 3.58 19.77 6.70
N GLN A 38 3.82 20.99 6.20
CA GLN A 38 5.08 21.70 6.34
C GLN A 38 4.84 23.00 7.11
N GLY A 39 5.79 23.37 7.97
CA GLY A 39 5.66 24.52 8.86
C GLY A 39 6.46 24.34 10.14
N ALA A 40 6.38 25.32 11.04
CA ALA A 40 7.20 25.38 12.24
C ALA A 40 7.10 24.12 13.12
N LEU A 41 5.91 23.52 13.28
CA LEU A 41 5.72 22.26 13.99
C LEU A 41 6.47 21.10 13.33
N CYS A 42 6.38 20.99 12.01
CA CYS A 42 7.06 19.95 11.26
C CYS A 42 8.58 20.12 11.35
N ASP A 43 9.08 21.36 11.19
CA ASP A 43 10.51 21.68 11.31
C ASP A 43 11.04 21.37 12.72
N ALA A 44 10.30 21.74 13.77
CA ALA A 44 10.67 21.48 15.16
C ALA A 44 10.70 19.97 15.46
N LEU A 45 9.66 19.23 15.04
CA LEU A 45 9.61 17.79 15.22
C LEU A 45 10.67 17.07 14.41
N LEU A 46 10.95 17.47 13.18
CA LEU A 46 12.03 16.89 12.36
C LEU A 46 13.40 17.14 12.98
N ALA A 47 13.65 18.37 13.46
CA ALA A 47 14.89 18.70 14.16
C ALA A 47 15.07 17.83 15.40
N ARG A 48 14.02 17.74 16.25
CA ARG A 48 14.04 16.91 17.45
C ARG A 48 14.20 15.42 17.13
N ALA A 49 13.46 14.91 16.15
CA ALA A 49 13.55 13.53 15.70
C ALA A 49 14.96 13.16 15.23
N ARG A 50 15.63 14.05 14.48
CA ARG A 50 17.01 13.86 14.03
C ARG A 50 18.00 13.87 15.19
N GLU A 51 17.79 14.73 16.18
CA GLU A 51 18.63 14.79 17.39
C GLU A 51 18.53 13.50 18.23
N VAL A 52 17.34 12.91 18.31
CA VAL A 52 17.10 11.73 19.13
C VAL A 52 17.25 10.41 18.38
N GLN A 53 17.39 10.44 17.05
CA GLN A 53 17.44 9.27 16.19
C GLN A 53 18.44 8.21 16.69
N SER A 54 19.68 8.61 16.99
CA SER A 54 20.74 7.71 17.44
C SER A 54 20.58 7.23 18.90
N LYS A 55 19.65 7.83 19.65
CA LYS A 55 19.38 7.50 21.05
C LYS A 55 18.33 6.39 21.20
N VAL A 56 17.64 6.01 20.12
CA VAL A 56 16.60 4.97 20.12
C VAL A 56 17.11 3.73 19.38
N PRO A 57 17.27 2.59 20.08
CA PRO A 57 17.70 1.35 19.45
C PRO A 57 16.81 0.95 18.26
N GLY A 58 17.45 0.63 17.14
CA GLY A 58 16.77 0.14 15.94
C GLY A 58 16.26 1.23 15.00
N ILE A 59 16.18 2.51 15.40
CA ILE A 59 15.87 3.59 14.46
C ILE A 59 17.11 3.92 13.61
N THR A 60 16.94 3.94 12.29
CA THR A 60 18.03 4.09 11.32
C THR A 60 18.00 5.38 10.52
N ALA A 61 16.83 5.99 10.32
CA ALA A 61 16.72 7.24 9.58
C ALA A 61 15.43 8.00 9.89
N ILE A 62 15.50 9.33 9.79
CA ILE A 62 14.34 10.23 9.74
C ILE A 62 14.21 10.78 8.32
N GLN A 63 13.08 10.55 7.66
CA GLN A 63 12.85 10.89 6.26
C GLN A 63 11.54 11.67 6.12
N GLU A 64 11.50 12.62 5.19
CA GLU A 64 10.23 13.22 4.78
C GLU A 64 9.34 12.14 4.13
N PRO A 65 8.01 12.18 4.33
CA PRO A 65 7.12 11.18 3.76
C PRO A 65 6.81 11.53 2.29
N PRO A 66 6.91 10.60 1.34
CA PRO A 66 6.45 10.82 -0.03
C PRO A 66 4.92 10.72 -0.06
N LEU A 67 4.23 11.79 0.34
CA LEU A 67 2.78 11.86 0.32
C LEU A 67 2.29 12.31 -1.05
N ALA A 68 1.46 11.48 -1.70
CA ALA A 68 0.78 11.80 -2.95
C ALA A 68 -0.38 12.80 -2.74
N VAL A 69 -0.04 13.99 -2.29
CA VAL A 69 -0.96 15.12 -2.10
C VAL A 69 -0.36 16.28 -2.87
N LEU A 70 -1.06 16.82 -3.86
CA LEU A 70 -0.69 18.10 -4.45
C LEU A 70 -1.50 19.19 -3.75
N GLY A 71 -0.87 19.92 -2.84
CA GLY A 71 -1.52 20.95 -2.02
C GLY A 71 -1.66 22.31 -2.70
N ARG A 72 -1.03 22.52 -3.86
CA ARG A 72 -1.11 23.77 -4.63
C ARG A 72 -1.90 23.56 -5.91
N GLY A 73 -2.89 24.42 -6.14
CA GLY A 73 -3.61 24.53 -7.41
C GLY A 73 -2.64 24.63 -8.59
N PRO A 74 -2.84 23.89 -9.70
CA PRO A 74 -1.98 24.04 -10.89
C PRO A 74 -2.08 25.44 -11.52
N ALA A 75 -3.09 26.22 -11.11
CA ALA A 75 -3.22 27.65 -11.36
C ALA A 75 -4.04 28.33 -10.23
N SER A 76 -4.00 29.66 -10.17
CA SER A 76 -4.85 30.46 -9.28
C SER A 76 -6.33 30.16 -9.51
N GLY A 77 -7.09 29.90 -8.44
CA GLY A 77 -8.52 29.57 -8.50
C GLY A 77 -8.87 28.10 -8.78
N LEU A 78 -7.89 27.21 -8.94
CA LEU A 78 -8.13 25.76 -9.10
C LEU A 78 -7.82 25.00 -7.81
N PHE A 79 -8.86 24.41 -7.20
CA PHE A 79 -8.70 23.43 -6.12
C PHE A 79 -8.18 22.10 -6.70
N THR A 80 -7.11 21.55 -6.14
CA THR A 80 -6.58 20.24 -6.54
C THR A 80 -7.44 19.11 -5.98
N PHE A 81 -8.39 18.63 -6.79
CA PHE A 81 -9.06 17.35 -6.51
C PHE A 81 -8.18 16.12 -6.79
N ASN A 82 -6.93 16.32 -7.24
CA ASN A 82 -5.96 15.25 -7.50
C ASN A 82 -5.37 14.61 -6.22
N LYS A 83 -6.05 14.74 -5.08
CA LYS A 83 -5.71 14.04 -3.84
C LYS A 83 -5.84 12.53 -4.13
N TYR A 84 -4.70 11.84 -4.20
CA TYR A 84 -4.57 10.38 -4.12
C TYR A 84 -5.03 9.49 -5.29
N SER A 85 -5.26 9.99 -6.50
CA SER A 85 -5.95 9.14 -7.48
C SER A 85 -5.35 9.11 -8.88
N SER A 86 -5.15 7.88 -9.38
CA SER A 86 -4.99 7.57 -10.80
C SER A 86 -6.32 7.64 -11.56
N LEU A 87 -7.45 7.78 -10.87
CA LEU A 87 -8.78 7.81 -11.46
C LEU A 87 -9.01 8.97 -12.43
N PRO A 88 -8.54 10.22 -12.19
CA PRO A 88 -8.61 11.29 -13.18
C PRO A 88 -7.95 10.91 -14.51
N LEU A 89 -6.79 10.24 -14.48
CA LEU A 89 -6.11 9.78 -15.70
C LEU A 89 -6.93 8.74 -16.45
N LEU A 90 -7.56 7.79 -15.74
CA LEU A 90 -8.45 6.81 -16.35
C LEU A 90 -9.69 7.49 -16.96
N ILE A 91 -10.31 8.43 -16.24
CA ILE A 91 -11.48 9.19 -16.71
C ILE A 91 -11.12 9.96 -17.99
N ASP A 92 -9.97 10.64 -18.01
CA ASP A 92 -9.52 11.40 -19.17
C ASP A 92 -9.19 10.49 -20.37
N ALA A 93 -8.55 9.33 -20.13
CA ALA A 93 -8.33 8.33 -21.17
C ALA A 93 -9.64 7.80 -21.76
N VAL A 94 -10.65 7.53 -20.91
CA VAL A 94 -11.98 7.10 -21.36
C VAL A 94 -12.67 8.20 -22.17
N ARG A 95 -12.64 9.45 -21.71
CA ARG A 95 -13.20 10.61 -22.44
C ARG A 95 -12.53 10.79 -23.80
N HIS A 96 -11.20 10.66 -23.84
CA HIS A 96 -10.45 10.73 -25.09
C HIS A 96 -10.87 9.63 -26.07
N ALA A 97 -10.99 8.38 -25.60
CA ALA A 97 -11.44 7.26 -26.42
C ALA A 97 -12.86 7.46 -26.98
N ILE A 98 -13.79 7.99 -26.16
CA ILE A 98 -15.16 8.34 -26.59
C ILE A 98 -15.13 9.40 -27.69
N LYS A 99 -14.36 10.48 -27.49
CA LYS A 99 -14.23 11.58 -28.47
C LYS A 99 -13.64 11.07 -29.79
N ALA A 100 -12.59 10.27 -29.72
CA ALA A 100 -11.93 9.69 -30.90
C ALA A 100 -12.84 8.76 -31.70
N ALA A 101 -13.73 8.02 -31.02
CA ALA A 101 -14.68 7.10 -31.65
C ALA A 101 -15.78 7.80 -32.47
N ARG A 102 -16.07 9.09 -32.20
CA ARG A 102 -17.15 9.89 -32.83
C ARG A 102 -18.49 9.13 -32.88
N GLY A 103 -18.90 8.56 -31.76
CA GLY A 103 -20.16 7.82 -31.61
C GLY A 103 -20.20 6.42 -32.25
N ASN A 104 -19.07 5.92 -32.79
CA ASN A 104 -18.98 4.56 -33.32
C ASN A 104 -18.09 3.69 -32.43
N ASP A 105 -18.72 2.79 -31.67
CA ASP A 105 -18.04 1.91 -30.73
C ASP A 105 -17.03 0.96 -31.41
N SER A 106 -17.18 0.61 -32.69
CA SER A 106 -16.19 -0.24 -33.38
C SER A 106 -14.81 0.43 -33.54
N ARG A 107 -14.73 1.76 -33.37
CA ARG A 107 -13.48 2.52 -33.37
C ARG A 107 -12.97 2.86 -31.98
N ARG A 108 -13.72 2.53 -30.93
CA ARG A 108 -13.37 2.88 -29.56
C ARG A 108 -12.28 1.93 -29.06
N ARG A 109 -11.20 2.50 -28.53
CA ARG A 109 -10.00 1.77 -28.09
C ARG A 109 -9.95 1.46 -26.59
N LEU A 110 -10.87 2.03 -25.82
CA LEU A 110 -10.97 1.83 -24.38
C LEU A 110 -12.43 1.85 -23.95
N PHE A 111 -12.85 0.78 -23.28
CA PHE A 111 -14.16 0.65 -22.67
C PHE A 111 -13.99 0.48 -21.16
N LEU A 112 -14.80 1.21 -20.40
CA LEU A 112 -14.99 0.96 -18.97
C LEU A 112 -16.41 0.40 -18.82
N VAL A 113 -16.50 -0.83 -18.32
CA VAL A 113 -17.79 -1.52 -18.10
C VAL A 113 -18.00 -1.65 -16.58
N PRO A 114 -18.63 -0.66 -15.94
CA PRO A 114 -18.89 -0.72 -14.50
C PRO A 114 -19.92 -1.82 -14.18
N LYS A 115 -19.93 -2.29 -12.93
CA LYS A 115 -20.84 -3.36 -12.46
C LYS A 115 -20.75 -4.66 -13.27
N ALA A 116 -19.56 -4.93 -13.81
CA ALA A 116 -19.22 -6.18 -14.47
C ALA A 116 -18.30 -7.01 -13.55
N GLN A 117 -18.88 -8.01 -12.88
CA GLN A 117 -18.13 -8.87 -11.96
C GLN A 117 -17.56 -10.06 -12.73
N VAL A 118 -16.25 -10.05 -13.00
CA VAL A 118 -15.57 -11.21 -13.58
C VAL A 118 -15.39 -12.27 -12.50
N VAL A 119 -16.00 -13.43 -12.71
CA VAL A 119 -16.05 -14.52 -11.72
C VAL A 119 -15.14 -15.69 -12.08
N LYS A 120 -14.90 -15.92 -13.38
CA LYS A 120 -14.07 -17.02 -13.87
C LYS A 120 -13.47 -16.74 -15.24
N LEU A 121 -12.25 -17.22 -15.47
CA LEU A 121 -11.59 -17.24 -16.78
C LEU A 121 -11.51 -18.68 -17.27
N HIS A 122 -12.16 -18.98 -18.38
CA HIS A 122 -12.14 -20.34 -18.95
C HIS A 122 -10.93 -20.50 -19.86
N THR A 123 -10.12 -21.52 -19.59
CA THR A 123 -8.90 -21.83 -20.35
C THR A 123 -9.09 -23.03 -21.28
N LEU A 124 -8.45 -22.98 -22.45
CA LEU A 124 -8.39 -24.09 -23.40
C LEU A 124 -7.03 -24.06 -24.10
N ASN A 125 -6.34 -25.20 -24.14
CA ASN A 125 -5.00 -25.35 -24.71
C ASN A 125 -4.00 -24.32 -24.16
N GLY A 126 -4.02 -24.11 -22.84
CA GLY A 126 -3.08 -23.22 -22.15
C GLY A 126 -3.32 -21.72 -22.38
N ALA A 127 -4.48 -21.29 -22.87
CA ALA A 127 -4.83 -19.89 -23.04
C ALA A 127 -6.27 -19.61 -22.55
N VAL A 128 -6.51 -18.43 -22.00
CA VAL A 128 -7.87 -17.94 -21.73
C VAL A 128 -8.62 -17.77 -23.05
N ARG A 129 -9.82 -18.33 -23.12
CA ARG A 129 -10.70 -18.25 -24.31
C ARG A 129 -12.03 -17.58 -24.04
N GLN A 130 -12.47 -17.53 -22.80
CA GLN A 130 -13.74 -16.94 -22.45
C GLN A 130 -13.68 -16.34 -21.05
N ILE A 131 -14.20 -15.13 -20.91
CA ILE A 131 -14.33 -14.42 -19.64
C ILE A 131 -15.78 -14.57 -19.19
N GLU A 132 -16.00 -15.21 -18.06
CA GLU A 132 -17.31 -15.30 -17.44
C GLU A 132 -17.51 -14.11 -16.51
N VAL A 133 -18.63 -13.42 -16.72
CA VAL A 133 -18.91 -12.14 -16.07
C VAL A 133 -20.39 -12.00 -15.74
N PHE A 134 -20.70 -11.46 -14.57
CA PHE A 134 -22.05 -11.02 -14.23
C PHE A 134 -22.19 -9.53 -14.49
N VAL A 135 -23.21 -9.15 -15.26
CA VAL A 135 -23.58 -7.75 -15.54
C VAL A 135 -25.05 -7.59 -15.22
N ASP A 136 -25.39 -6.64 -14.33
CA ASP A 136 -26.76 -6.42 -13.84
C ASP A 136 -27.45 -7.71 -13.35
N GLY A 137 -26.70 -8.51 -12.59
CA GLY A 137 -27.17 -9.79 -12.03
C GLY A 137 -27.36 -10.91 -13.06
N LYS A 138 -27.00 -10.69 -14.32
CA LYS A 138 -27.10 -11.70 -15.39
C LYS A 138 -25.72 -12.23 -15.75
N GLN A 139 -25.59 -13.55 -15.72
CA GLN A 139 -24.40 -14.24 -16.22
C GLN A 139 -24.25 -14.02 -17.74
N ARG A 140 -23.02 -13.74 -18.15
CA ARG A 140 -22.61 -13.49 -19.53
C ARG A 140 -21.23 -14.09 -19.76
N PHE A 141 -20.93 -14.31 -21.02
CA PHE A 141 -19.67 -14.87 -21.47
C PHE A 141 -19.12 -14.00 -22.59
N LEU A 142 -17.85 -13.62 -22.48
CA LEU A 142 -17.13 -12.86 -23.49
C LEU A 142 -16.01 -13.72 -24.06
N ASP A 143 -16.16 -14.13 -25.32
CA ASP A 143 -15.12 -14.88 -26.02
C ASP A 143 -13.92 -14.01 -26.36
N VAL A 144 -12.73 -14.56 -26.15
CA VAL A 144 -11.45 -13.92 -26.47
C VAL A 144 -10.56 -14.86 -27.28
N THR A 145 -9.75 -14.28 -28.17
CA THR A 145 -8.77 -15.05 -28.94
C THR A 145 -7.53 -15.35 -28.07
N PRO A 146 -6.71 -16.37 -28.40
CA PRO A 146 -5.45 -16.64 -27.69
C PRO A 146 -4.43 -15.50 -27.82
N LYS A 147 -4.64 -14.58 -28.76
CA LYS A 147 -3.81 -13.38 -28.95
C LYS A 147 -4.30 -12.18 -28.13
N CYS A 148 -5.45 -12.31 -27.45
CA CYS A 148 -5.94 -11.29 -26.56
C CYS A 148 -5.32 -11.51 -25.19
N ASP A 149 -4.50 -10.56 -24.74
CA ASP A 149 -3.97 -10.57 -23.39
C ASP A 149 -5.11 -10.30 -22.40
N VAL A 150 -5.14 -11.09 -21.32
CA VAL A 150 -6.06 -10.95 -20.19
C VAL A 150 -5.23 -10.59 -18.97
N VAL A 151 -5.54 -9.45 -18.35
CA VAL A 151 -4.72 -8.87 -17.29
C VAL A 151 -5.52 -8.79 -15.99
N LEU A 152 -5.03 -9.43 -14.94
CA LEU A 152 -5.58 -9.41 -13.60
C LEU A 152 -5.03 -8.20 -12.84
N ALA A 153 -5.92 -7.38 -12.30
CA ALA A 153 -5.60 -6.15 -11.57
C ALA A 153 -6.65 -5.91 -10.45
N LEU A 154 -6.95 -6.95 -9.68
CA LEU A 154 -8.08 -6.97 -8.74
C LEU A 154 -7.66 -6.75 -7.28
N SER A 155 -6.37 -6.48 -7.02
CA SER A 155 -5.67 -6.58 -5.72
C SER A 155 -5.16 -7.99 -5.42
N ALA A 156 -4.22 -8.09 -4.48
CA ALA A 156 -3.55 -9.35 -4.21
C ALA A 156 -4.51 -10.49 -3.85
N ILE A 157 -5.53 -10.24 -3.01
CA ILE A 157 -6.51 -11.26 -2.63
C ILE A 157 -7.33 -11.71 -3.84
N GLU A 158 -7.98 -10.77 -4.53
CA GLU A 158 -8.96 -11.11 -5.56
C GLU A 158 -8.32 -11.59 -6.87
N SER A 159 -7.14 -11.09 -7.23
CA SER A 159 -6.38 -11.64 -8.37
C SER A 159 -5.95 -13.08 -8.08
N THR A 160 -5.54 -13.38 -6.84
CA THR A 160 -5.18 -14.74 -6.42
C THR A 160 -6.39 -15.67 -6.45
N ARG A 161 -7.51 -15.23 -5.86
CA ARG A 161 -8.78 -15.97 -5.85
C ARG A 161 -9.27 -16.25 -7.27
N LEU A 162 -9.23 -15.26 -8.17
CA LEU A 162 -9.61 -15.46 -9.57
C LEU A 162 -8.67 -16.44 -10.28
N ALA A 163 -7.36 -16.34 -10.07
CA ALA A 163 -6.38 -17.25 -10.66
C ALA A 163 -6.60 -18.69 -10.19
N LEU A 164 -6.74 -18.93 -8.87
CA LEU A 164 -7.04 -20.25 -8.30
C LEU A 164 -8.35 -20.84 -8.83
N GLU A 165 -9.37 -20.02 -9.07
CA GLU A 165 -10.67 -20.49 -9.57
C GLU A 165 -10.67 -20.76 -11.09
N SER A 166 -9.71 -20.19 -11.82
CA SER A 166 -9.71 -20.15 -13.28
C SER A 166 -8.64 -21.01 -13.94
N PHE A 167 -7.46 -21.11 -13.32
CA PHE A 167 -6.29 -21.74 -13.91
C PHE A 167 -6.03 -23.13 -13.34
N PRO A 168 -5.29 -23.99 -14.06
CA PRO A 168 -4.91 -25.30 -13.55
C PRO A 168 -4.18 -25.19 -12.21
N THR A 169 -4.74 -25.82 -11.18
CA THR A 169 -4.13 -26.00 -9.86
C THR A 169 -3.82 -27.47 -9.63
N THR A 170 -2.90 -27.75 -8.73
CA THR A 170 -2.70 -29.11 -8.22
C THR A 170 -3.59 -29.36 -7.00
N PRO A 171 -4.17 -30.56 -6.84
CA PRO A 171 -4.92 -30.90 -5.62
C PRO A 171 -4.00 -31.10 -4.40
N ASP A 172 -2.68 -31.25 -4.59
CA ASP A 172 -1.72 -31.37 -3.49
C ASP A 172 -1.28 -29.98 -2.99
N PRO A 173 -1.65 -29.59 -1.76
CA PRO A 173 -1.22 -28.31 -1.16
C PRO A 173 0.30 -28.12 -1.12
N GLY A 174 1.05 -29.23 -1.08
CA GLY A 174 2.52 -29.28 -1.07
C GLY A 174 3.16 -28.91 -2.40
N ASP A 175 2.43 -28.97 -3.50
CA ASP A 175 2.90 -28.61 -4.85
C ASP A 175 2.30 -27.29 -5.37
N GLU A 176 1.14 -26.86 -4.83
CA GLU A 176 0.47 -25.64 -5.29
C GLU A 176 1.21 -24.38 -4.84
N LYS A 177 1.63 -23.55 -5.79
CA LYS A 177 2.37 -22.31 -5.53
C LYS A 177 1.45 -21.12 -5.27
N MET A 178 0.35 -21.00 -6.03
CA MET A 178 -0.57 -19.87 -5.90
C MET A 178 -1.10 -19.78 -4.47
N GLY A 179 -1.15 -18.56 -3.95
CA GLY A 179 -1.61 -18.31 -2.58
C GLY A 179 -0.59 -18.58 -1.47
N ARG A 180 0.57 -19.19 -1.76
CA ARG A 180 1.73 -19.12 -0.85
C ARG A 180 2.30 -17.72 -0.79
N ASN A 181 3.34 -17.51 0.02
CA ASN A 181 4.10 -16.27 0.03
C ASN A 181 3.26 -15.02 0.39
N LEU A 182 2.10 -15.21 1.03
CA LEU A 182 1.28 -14.11 1.51
C LEU A 182 2.07 -13.31 2.55
N THR A 183 2.27 -12.05 2.22
CA THR A 183 2.83 -11.03 3.11
C THR A 183 1.77 -10.01 3.47
N VAL A 184 1.83 -9.56 4.72
CA VAL A 184 1.02 -8.47 5.29
C VAL A 184 1.94 -7.58 6.12
N HIS A 185 1.49 -6.40 6.51
CA HIS A 185 2.19 -5.62 7.53
C HIS A 185 1.60 -5.89 8.92
N MET A 186 2.49 -6.00 9.89
CA MET A 186 2.15 -5.95 11.30
C MET A 186 2.08 -4.48 11.72
N ARG A 187 0.89 -4.02 12.16
CA ARG A 187 0.66 -2.61 12.47
C ARG A 187 0.41 -2.37 13.95
N SER A 188 1.07 -1.37 14.48
CA SER A 188 0.76 -0.80 15.80
C SER A 188 0.45 0.67 15.67
N THR A 189 -0.47 1.16 16.48
CA THR A 189 -0.79 2.57 16.56
C THR A 189 -0.60 3.03 17.99
N THR A 190 0.28 4.00 18.18
CA THR A 190 0.54 4.63 19.48
C THR A 190 0.28 6.12 19.37
N THR A 191 -0.59 6.66 20.22
CA THR A 191 -0.87 8.09 20.29
C THR A 191 -0.41 8.66 21.62
N VAL A 192 0.35 9.74 21.57
CA VAL A 192 0.84 10.49 22.72
C VAL A 192 0.49 11.96 22.60
N GLN A 193 0.52 12.69 23.72
CA GLN A 193 0.62 14.14 23.73
C GLN A 193 1.99 14.54 24.25
N ILE A 194 2.66 15.49 23.59
CA ILE A 194 3.94 16.06 24.04
C ILE A 194 3.75 17.56 24.27
N LYS A 195 4.28 18.10 25.38
CA LYS A 195 4.21 19.53 25.69
C LYS A 195 4.84 20.36 24.56
N ARG A 196 4.17 21.44 24.16
CA ARG A 196 4.67 22.39 23.14
C ARG A 196 6.05 22.93 23.53
N SER A 197 6.21 23.34 24.79
CA SER A 197 7.45 23.93 25.30
C SER A 197 8.70 23.04 25.17
N VAL A 198 8.53 21.71 25.16
CA VAL A 198 9.68 20.80 24.97
C VAL A 198 10.03 20.60 23.49
N LEU A 199 9.12 20.90 22.56
CA LEU A 199 9.34 20.82 21.12
C LEU A 199 9.96 22.12 20.55
N GLU A 200 9.74 23.25 21.23
CA GLU A 200 10.24 24.55 20.84
C GLU A 200 11.78 24.64 20.91
N ALA A 201 12.38 25.24 19.88
CA ALA A 201 13.80 25.59 19.93
C ALA A 201 13.98 26.94 20.66
N PRO A 202 15.12 27.18 21.34
CA PRO A 202 15.37 28.46 22.01
C PRO A 202 15.17 29.66 21.07
N GLY A 203 14.28 30.58 21.45
CA GLY A 203 13.96 31.77 20.66
C GLY A 203 13.07 31.53 19.43
N LYS A 204 12.49 30.33 19.27
CA LYS A 204 11.58 29.96 18.17
C LYS A 204 10.35 29.23 18.72
N PRO A 205 9.39 29.97 19.32
CA PRO A 205 8.16 29.35 19.80
C PRO A 205 7.33 28.78 18.64
N LEU A 206 6.57 27.73 18.91
CA LEU A 206 5.64 27.17 17.95
C LEU A 206 4.46 28.14 17.79
N PRO A 207 3.93 28.32 16.57
CA PRO A 207 2.74 29.12 16.34
C PRO A 207 1.56 28.63 17.18
N THR A 208 0.69 29.56 17.56
CA THR A 208 -0.56 29.27 18.28
C THR A 208 -1.60 28.62 17.36
N ASP A 209 -1.52 28.83 16.04
CA ASP A 209 -2.45 28.27 15.07
C ASP A 209 -2.27 26.75 14.88
N LEU A 210 -3.33 26.08 14.40
CA LEU A 210 -3.31 24.64 14.10
C LEU A 210 -2.24 24.34 13.04
N GLN A 211 -1.33 23.43 13.35
CA GLN A 211 -0.34 22.92 12.40
C GLN A 211 -0.42 21.41 12.29
N ALA A 212 -0.14 20.90 11.10
CA ALA A 212 0.05 19.48 10.86
C ALA A 212 1.53 19.21 10.54
N ALA A 213 2.01 18.06 10.97
CA ALA A 213 3.31 17.54 10.59
C ALA A 213 3.19 16.06 10.26
N ALA A 214 3.99 15.60 9.29
CA ALA A 214 4.12 14.18 9.04
C ALA A 214 5.53 13.86 8.56
N PHE A 215 6.09 12.74 9.02
CA PHE A 215 7.34 12.19 8.51
C PHE A 215 7.51 10.70 8.82
N LEU A 216 8.46 10.08 8.14
CA LEU A 216 8.80 8.67 8.30
C LEU A 216 10.00 8.51 9.23
N VAL A 217 9.89 7.54 10.12
CA VAL A 217 10.97 7.06 10.97
C VAL A 217 11.27 5.63 10.53
N ARG A 218 12.44 5.39 9.94
CA ARG A 218 12.87 4.05 9.52
C ARG A 218 13.50 3.32 10.69
N GLY A 219 13.26 2.03 10.79
CA GLY A 219 13.96 1.18 11.73
C GLY A 219 14.21 -0.23 11.23
N GLN A 220 15.12 -0.92 11.91
CA GLN A 220 15.46 -2.30 11.61
C GLN A 220 16.02 -3.02 12.84
N THR A 221 15.95 -4.34 12.78
CA THR A 221 16.61 -5.26 13.70
C THR A 221 17.27 -6.37 12.88
N GLY A 222 17.94 -7.33 13.54
CA GLY A 222 18.37 -8.56 12.86
C GLY A 222 17.22 -9.40 12.30
N ASP A 223 15.99 -9.19 12.78
CA ASP A 223 14.80 -9.95 12.35
C ASP A 223 14.05 -9.28 11.18
N GLY A 224 14.40 -8.03 10.80
CA GLY A 224 13.80 -7.33 9.65
C GLY A 224 13.64 -5.81 9.82
N HIS A 225 12.92 -5.20 8.89
CA HIS A 225 12.65 -3.77 8.82
C HIS A 225 11.26 -3.40 9.36
N PHE A 226 11.18 -2.19 9.92
CA PHE A 226 9.93 -1.52 10.26
C PHE A 226 10.02 -0.04 9.91
N HIS A 227 8.88 0.65 9.93
CA HIS A 227 8.87 2.10 9.90
C HIS A 227 7.73 2.64 10.75
N LEU A 228 7.87 3.87 11.24
CA LEU A 228 6.82 4.62 11.88
C LEU A 228 6.40 5.75 10.94
N GLN A 229 5.10 5.83 10.66
CA GLN A 229 4.48 7.03 10.12
C GLN A 229 4.13 7.91 11.31
N LEU A 230 4.90 8.97 11.52
CA LEU A 230 4.56 9.99 12.48
C LEU A 230 3.61 10.97 11.81
N THR A 231 2.46 11.17 12.42
CA THR A 231 1.55 12.25 12.13
C THR A 231 1.36 13.05 13.42
N ALA A 232 1.39 14.37 13.31
CA ALA A 232 1.10 15.25 14.42
C ALA A 232 0.09 16.28 13.97
N ALA A 233 -0.92 16.48 14.79
CA ALA A 233 -1.86 17.56 14.64
C ALA A 233 -2.26 17.99 16.04
N ASP A 234 -2.50 19.28 16.22
CA ASP A 234 -3.03 19.81 17.47
C ASP A 234 -4.54 19.52 17.56
N ASP A 235 -4.89 18.24 17.80
CA ASP A 235 -6.25 17.69 17.91
C ASP A 235 -6.54 17.22 19.35
N ARG A 236 -7.58 17.80 19.97
CA ARG A 236 -8.06 17.43 21.30
C ARG A 236 -8.86 16.11 21.36
N ALA A 237 -9.18 15.47 20.23
CA ALA A 237 -9.90 14.19 20.21
C ALA A 237 -9.00 12.93 20.22
N GLY A 238 -7.67 13.08 20.10
CA GLY A 238 -6.72 11.97 20.20
C GLY A 238 -6.57 11.08 18.97
N ASP A 239 -6.91 11.58 17.77
CA ASP A 239 -6.86 10.80 16.51
C ASP A 239 -6.29 11.63 15.33
N ALA A 240 -4.97 11.84 15.35
CA ALA A 240 -4.26 12.62 14.33
C ALA A 240 -4.39 12.01 12.92
N ASP A 241 -4.48 10.67 12.81
CA ASP A 241 -4.71 9.95 11.54
C ASP A 241 -6.07 10.35 10.93
N ARG A 242 -7.16 10.32 11.72
CA ARG A 242 -8.49 10.70 11.26
C ARG A 242 -8.57 12.17 10.84
N LEU A 243 -7.86 13.07 11.52
CA LEU A 243 -7.81 14.48 11.14
C LEU A 243 -7.09 14.67 9.80
N LEU A 244 -5.94 14.02 9.59
CA LEU A 244 -5.19 14.09 8.32
C LEU A 244 -5.99 13.55 7.12
N PHE A 245 -6.79 12.49 7.32
CA PHE A 245 -7.68 11.95 6.28
C PHE A 245 -8.92 12.83 6.02
N ARG A 246 -9.41 13.58 7.01
CA ARG A 246 -10.61 14.42 6.90
C ARG A 246 -10.35 15.88 6.51
N MET A 247 -9.12 16.37 6.67
CA MET A 247 -8.76 17.75 6.33
C MET A 247 -8.57 17.94 4.81
N ILE A 248 -9.68 18.10 4.09
CA ILE A 248 -10.00 19.26 3.20
C ILE A 248 -10.92 18.80 2.03
N PRO A 249 -12.02 19.53 1.69
CA PRO A 249 -12.54 20.77 2.28
C PRO A 249 -13.98 20.64 2.82
N ASP A 250 -14.17 21.03 4.07
CA ASP A 250 -15.27 21.93 4.41
C ASP A 250 -14.67 23.11 5.20
N VAL A 251 -14.84 24.32 4.68
CA VAL A 251 -14.33 25.56 5.30
C VAL A 251 -15.14 25.91 6.55
N ASP A 252 -16.33 25.32 6.70
CA ASP A 252 -17.26 25.60 7.78
C ASP A 252 -16.90 24.87 9.10
N LEU A 253 -15.92 23.95 9.07
CA LEU A 253 -15.43 23.21 10.25
C LEU A 253 -14.06 23.66 10.76
N LEU A 254 -13.32 24.44 9.98
CA LEU A 254 -11.99 24.94 10.35
C LEU A 254 -12.05 25.82 11.61
N GLN A 255 -13.06 26.67 11.74
CA GLN A 255 -13.22 27.56 12.90
C GLN A 255 -13.46 26.79 14.20
N ASN A 256 -14.24 25.71 14.17
CA ASN A 256 -14.52 24.88 15.35
C ASN A 256 -13.30 24.08 15.83
N ILE A 257 -12.34 23.78 14.95
CA ILE A 257 -11.08 23.10 15.26
C ILE A 257 -10.08 24.10 15.86
N LEU A 258 -10.05 25.33 15.34
CA LEU A 258 -9.28 26.44 15.92
C LEU A 258 -9.78 26.81 17.33
N ASP A 259 -11.09 26.84 17.53
CA ASP A 259 -11.71 27.20 18.81
C ASP A 259 -11.52 26.10 19.89
N ALA A 260 -11.04 24.91 19.50
CA ALA A 260 -10.85 23.74 20.35
C ALA A 260 -9.38 23.40 20.65
N GLN A 261 -8.41 24.29 20.40
CA GLN A 261 -6.96 24.07 20.61
C GLN A 261 -6.54 23.94 22.09
N ASP A 262 -5.64 22.99 22.40
CA ASP A 262 -4.90 22.93 23.67
C ASP A 262 -3.54 23.64 23.55
N ALA A 263 -3.45 24.83 24.14
CA ALA A 263 -2.27 25.67 24.02
C ALA A 263 -0.99 25.05 24.62
N GLU A 264 -1.07 23.97 25.39
CA GLU A 264 0.09 23.39 26.07
C GLU A 264 0.65 22.11 25.44
N PHE A 265 -0.12 21.38 24.62
CA PHE A 265 0.26 20.05 24.12
C PHE A 265 0.04 19.87 22.61
N VAL A 266 0.86 19.03 21.99
CA VAL A 266 0.69 18.55 20.61
C VAL A 266 0.36 17.06 20.63
N ALA A 267 -0.72 16.64 19.96
CA ALA A 267 -1.01 15.23 19.78
C ALA A 267 -0.17 14.66 18.63
N ILE A 268 0.46 13.51 18.88
CA ILE A 268 1.32 12.80 17.94
C ILE A 268 0.88 11.36 17.86
N THR A 269 0.54 10.89 16.66
CA THR A 269 0.29 9.49 16.36
C THR A 269 1.49 8.90 15.64
N LEU A 270 1.96 7.78 16.17
CA LEU A 270 3.03 6.95 15.63
C LEU A 270 2.40 5.65 15.16
N ARG A 271 2.23 5.51 13.84
CA ARG A 271 1.76 4.28 13.21
C ARG A 271 2.96 3.45 12.76
N GLY A 272 3.28 2.42 13.53
CA GLY A 272 4.31 1.44 13.19
C GLY A 272 3.82 0.42 12.17
N CYS A 273 4.61 0.16 11.13
CA CYS A 273 4.42 -0.96 10.20
C CYS A 273 5.71 -1.78 10.12
N ALA A 274 5.64 -3.03 10.57
CA ALA A 274 6.72 -4.00 10.44
C ALA A 274 6.43 -4.97 9.29
N GLU A 275 7.49 -5.37 8.59
CA GLU A 275 7.37 -6.34 7.51
C GLU A 275 7.04 -7.74 8.02
N THR A 276 6.39 -8.54 7.18
CA THR A 276 6.41 -9.99 7.32
C THR A 276 7.21 -10.58 6.18
N LYS A 277 7.86 -11.73 6.40
CA LYS A 277 8.60 -12.40 5.34
C LYS A 277 7.68 -13.38 4.61
N GLY A 278 7.77 -13.37 3.29
CA GLY A 278 7.03 -14.29 2.45
C GLY A 278 7.58 -15.71 2.57
N ILE A 279 6.69 -16.70 2.59
CA ILE A 279 7.03 -18.12 2.74
C ILE A 279 6.61 -18.87 1.47
N LYS A 280 7.58 -19.24 0.63
CA LYS A 280 7.36 -19.84 -0.71
C LYS A 280 7.43 -21.37 -0.71
N ASN A 281 8.23 -21.91 0.19
CA ASN A 281 8.68 -23.30 0.27
C ASN A 281 7.93 -24.13 1.31
N GLN A 282 6.75 -23.68 1.73
CA GLN A 282 5.86 -24.41 2.63
C GLN A 282 4.50 -24.58 1.97
N PRO A 283 3.78 -25.68 2.24
CA PRO A 283 2.46 -25.93 1.67
C PRO A 283 1.47 -24.81 2.02
N ILE A 284 0.54 -24.54 1.11
CA ILE A 284 -0.71 -23.87 1.52
C ILE A 284 -1.46 -24.77 2.52
N ARG A 285 -2.43 -24.20 3.26
CA ARG A 285 -3.21 -24.90 4.29
C ARG A 285 -2.46 -25.30 5.56
N ASN A 286 -1.22 -24.85 5.74
CA ASN A 286 -0.58 -24.92 7.05
C ASN A 286 -1.17 -23.84 7.99
N PRO A 287 -1.86 -24.20 9.10
CA PRO A 287 -2.54 -23.23 9.95
C PRO A 287 -1.58 -22.26 10.65
N ALA A 288 -0.31 -22.63 10.80
CA ALA A 288 0.71 -21.79 11.42
C ALA A 288 1.31 -20.73 10.49
N LEU A 289 0.97 -20.75 9.20
CA LEU A 289 1.59 -19.90 8.17
C LEU A 289 0.56 -19.05 7.45
N ARG A 290 1.02 -18.01 6.76
CA ARG A 290 0.15 -17.17 5.93
C ARG A 290 -0.01 -17.76 4.53
N TRP A 291 -1.25 -17.84 4.07
CA TRP A 291 -1.58 -18.30 2.72
C TRP A 291 -3.01 -17.89 2.33
N ILE A 292 -3.29 -17.95 1.04
CA ILE A 292 -4.63 -17.83 0.45
C ILE A 292 -4.97 -19.13 -0.27
N ASP A 293 -6.21 -19.58 -0.14
CA ASP A 293 -6.80 -20.59 -1.00
C ASP A 293 -8.27 -20.24 -1.26
N LEU A 294 -9.00 -21.10 -1.94
CA LEU A 294 -10.44 -21.00 -2.10
C LEU A 294 -11.16 -21.67 -0.94
N SER A 295 -12.17 -20.99 -0.40
CA SER A 295 -12.99 -21.51 0.69
C SER A 295 -13.69 -22.81 0.27
N GLU A 296 -13.60 -23.83 1.13
CA GLU A 296 -14.25 -25.11 0.90
C GLU A 296 -15.77 -25.00 1.03
N SER A 297 -16.24 -24.23 2.02
CA SER A 297 -17.65 -24.11 2.40
C SER A 297 -18.33 -22.82 1.93
N GLU A 298 -17.60 -21.70 1.85
CA GLU A 298 -18.21 -20.41 1.55
C GLU A 298 -18.23 -20.12 0.06
N ARG A 299 -19.32 -19.49 -0.39
CA ARG A 299 -19.49 -18.99 -1.75
C ARG A 299 -19.86 -17.51 -1.73
N ASP A 300 -19.53 -16.80 -2.79
CA ASP A 300 -19.99 -15.44 -3.03
C ASP A 300 -21.46 -15.43 -3.52
N GLU A 301 -22.00 -14.24 -3.71
CA GLU A 301 -23.35 -14.02 -4.21
C GLU A 301 -23.59 -14.54 -5.65
N PHE A 302 -22.52 -14.94 -6.36
CA PHE A 302 -22.56 -15.52 -7.70
C PHE A 302 -22.35 -17.04 -7.70
N GLY A 303 -22.19 -17.66 -6.52
CA GLY A 303 -22.01 -19.10 -6.36
C GLY A 303 -20.56 -19.58 -6.50
N TYR A 304 -19.58 -18.67 -6.57
CA TYR A 304 -18.15 -18.98 -6.69
C TYR A 304 -17.47 -19.01 -5.33
N ARG A 305 -16.36 -19.74 -5.21
CA ARG A 305 -15.63 -19.85 -3.94
C ARG A 305 -15.04 -18.51 -3.54
N ARG A 306 -15.31 -18.08 -2.30
CA ARG A 306 -14.64 -16.91 -1.70
C ARG A 306 -13.17 -17.21 -1.46
N ALA A 307 -12.34 -16.16 -1.42
CA ALA A 307 -10.99 -16.28 -0.91
C ALA A 307 -11.05 -16.71 0.57
N TYR A 308 -10.31 -17.75 0.93
CA TYR A 308 -9.99 -18.09 2.30
C TYR A 308 -8.57 -17.62 2.59
N VAL A 309 -8.42 -16.74 3.58
CA VAL A 309 -7.13 -16.15 3.94
C VAL A 309 -6.75 -16.60 5.34
N ASN A 310 -5.66 -17.37 5.46
CA ASN A 310 -5.10 -17.70 6.76
C ASN A 310 -4.01 -16.69 7.12
N LEU A 311 -4.18 -16.03 8.26
CA LEU A 311 -3.22 -15.06 8.78
C LEU A 311 -2.57 -15.60 10.05
N ALA A 312 -1.24 -15.60 10.06
CA ALA A 312 -0.43 -16.02 11.19
C ALA A 312 0.86 -15.20 11.24
N ILE A 313 1.51 -15.18 12.40
CA ILE A 313 2.85 -14.63 12.58
C ILE A 313 3.74 -15.68 13.22
N ASN A 314 5.00 -15.74 12.80
CA ASN A 314 6.00 -16.62 13.41
C ASN A 314 6.75 -15.89 14.54
N SER A 315 7.63 -16.62 15.25
CA SER A 315 8.36 -16.07 16.39
C SER A 315 9.34 -14.96 16.02
N THR A 316 9.95 -15.01 14.83
CA THR A 316 10.84 -13.96 14.31
C THR A 316 10.07 -12.66 14.06
N GLU A 317 8.89 -12.76 13.46
CA GLU A 317 8.01 -11.62 13.22
C GLU A 317 7.45 -11.04 14.52
N ALA A 318 7.10 -11.90 15.48
CA ALA A 318 6.68 -11.45 16.81
C ALA A 318 7.80 -10.66 17.53
N ARG A 319 9.06 -11.08 17.40
CA ARG A 319 10.20 -10.32 17.94
C ARG A 319 10.37 -8.97 17.23
N LEU A 320 10.26 -8.94 15.91
CA LEU A 320 10.31 -7.69 15.15
C LEU A 320 9.19 -6.73 15.54
N TRP A 321 7.96 -7.22 15.72
CA TRP A 321 6.82 -6.43 16.17
C TRP A 321 7.03 -5.87 17.58
N ASN A 322 7.53 -6.70 18.50
CA ASN A 322 7.88 -6.26 19.86
C ASN A 322 8.96 -5.16 19.82
N ALA A 323 9.99 -5.32 18.98
CA ALA A 323 11.05 -4.33 18.84
C ALA A 323 10.55 -3.00 18.25
N MET A 324 9.66 -3.06 17.25
CA MET A 324 8.99 -1.87 16.70
C MET A 324 8.16 -1.16 17.77
N ASP A 325 7.38 -1.88 18.57
CA ASP A 325 6.57 -1.29 19.65
C ASP A 325 7.44 -0.63 20.71
N ALA A 326 8.51 -1.30 21.13
CA ALA A 326 9.47 -0.76 22.08
C ALA A 326 10.15 0.51 21.54
N ALA A 327 10.63 0.47 20.28
CA ALA A 327 11.24 1.62 19.62
C ALA A 327 10.24 2.79 19.47
N THR A 328 8.96 2.50 19.23
CA THR A 328 7.91 3.53 19.13
C THR A 328 7.73 4.27 20.45
N VAL A 329 7.63 3.55 21.55
CA VAL A 329 7.47 4.13 22.89
C VAL A 329 8.73 4.89 23.30
N ASP A 330 9.91 4.30 23.14
CA ASP A 330 11.18 4.97 23.46
C ASP A 330 11.36 6.24 22.63
N PHE A 331 11.08 6.19 21.32
CA PHE A 331 11.12 7.38 20.46
C PHE A 331 10.17 8.48 20.92
N ALA A 332 8.94 8.15 21.32
CA ALA A 332 8.01 9.13 21.88
C ALA A 332 8.56 9.79 23.16
N HIS A 333 9.14 9.00 24.08
CA HIS A 333 9.78 9.54 25.28
C HIS A 333 10.98 10.44 24.95
N LYS A 334 11.82 10.04 23.99
CA LYS A 334 12.95 10.88 23.55
C LYS A 334 12.50 12.18 22.90
N LEU A 335 11.42 12.18 22.11
CA LEU A 335 10.83 13.41 21.58
C LEU A 335 10.46 14.38 22.71
N ALA A 336 9.99 13.86 23.85
CA ALA A 336 9.69 14.59 25.07
C ALA A 336 10.88 14.81 26.01
N LEU A 337 12.13 14.61 25.55
CA LEU A 337 13.36 14.76 26.35
C LEU A 337 13.44 13.85 27.57
N ASP A 338 12.76 12.70 27.54
CA ASP A 338 12.59 11.81 28.69
C ASP A 338 11.96 12.50 29.93
N ASP A 339 11.31 13.66 29.76
CA ASP A 339 10.57 14.33 30.85
C ASP A 339 9.17 13.69 31.00
N PRO A 340 8.91 12.95 32.10
CA PRO A 340 7.64 12.27 32.30
C PRO A 340 6.47 13.24 32.51
N THR A 341 6.74 14.51 32.82
CA THR A 341 5.72 15.56 32.92
C THR A 341 5.39 16.17 31.56
N ALA A 342 6.22 15.93 30.55
CA ALA A 342 6.08 16.50 29.21
C ALA A 342 5.41 15.56 28.21
N ILE A 343 5.11 14.31 28.60
CA ILE A 343 4.45 13.32 27.74
C ILE A 343 3.25 12.68 28.42
N ARG A 344 2.19 12.43 27.65
CA ARG A 344 1.04 11.62 28.06
C ARG A 344 0.81 10.53 27.03
N LEU A 345 0.84 9.27 27.43
CA LEU A 345 0.42 8.16 26.57
C LEU A 345 -1.11 8.09 26.57
N LEU A 346 -1.73 8.30 25.41
CA LEU A 346 -3.19 8.26 25.27
C LEU A 346 -3.67 6.85 24.90
N SER A 347 -3.00 6.22 23.93
CA SER A 347 -3.30 4.86 23.49
C SER A 347 -2.07 4.20 22.90
N SER A 348 -2.01 2.87 23.01
CA SER A 348 -1.07 2.04 22.27
C SER A 348 -1.69 0.67 22.08
N SER A 349 -1.85 0.26 20.83
CA SER A 349 -2.49 -1.00 20.49
C SER A 349 -1.94 -1.57 19.19
N ARG A 350 -1.91 -2.91 19.12
CA ARG A 350 -1.69 -3.65 17.89
C ARG A 350 -2.99 -3.79 17.13
N ASP A 351 -2.94 -3.50 15.84
CA ASP A 351 -4.04 -3.75 14.93
C ASP A 351 -4.10 -5.23 14.53
N GLY A 352 -5.28 -5.69 14.13
CA GLY A 352 -5.44 -7.02 13.54
C GLY A 352 -4.62 -7.16 12.25
N LEU A 353 -4.11 -8.36 11.98
CA LEU A 353 -3.47 -8.66 10.69
C LEU A 353 -4.47 -8.44 9.54
N GLY A 354 -3.98 -7.97 8.40
CA GLY A 354 -4.83 -7.67 7.22
C GLY A 354 -5.60 -6.35 7.28
N THR A 355 -5.48 -5.59 8.37
CA THR A 355 -6.15 -4.28 8.50
C THR A 355 -5.37 -3.13 7.85
N THR A 356 -4.19 -3.42 7.29
CA THR A 356 -3.37 -2.44 6.55
C THR A 356 -3.74 -2.37 5.08
N TYR A 357 -4.42 -3.39 4.55
CA TYR A 357 -4.71 -3.51 3.11
C TYR A 357 -3.43 -3.52 2.26
N HIS A 358 -2.37 -4.16 2.76
CA HIS A 358 -1.05 -4.25 2.11
C HIS A 358 -0.70 -5.70 1.72
N GLU A 359 -1.72 -6.54 1.55
CA GLU A 359 -1.56 -7.94 1.16
C GLU A 359 -0.79 -8.02 -0.15
N SER A 360 0.23 -8.86 -0.19
CA SER A 360 1.14 -8.94 -1.33
C SER A 360 1.74 -10.35 -1.48
N GLY A 361 2.25 -10.65 -2.67
CA GLY A 361 3.18 -11.75 -2.93
C GLY A 361 2.60 -13.12 -3.23
N THR A 362 1.27 -13.24 -3.29
CA THR A 362 0.55 -14.52 -3.46
C THR A 362 0.63 -15.15 -4.85
N LEU A 363 1.06 -14.38 -5.85
CA LEU A 363 1.33 -14.80 -7.21
C LEU A 363 2.75 -14.36 -7.61
N TRP A 364 3.73 -14.51 -6.70
CA TRP A 364 5.03 -13.87 -6.85
C TRP A 364 5.74 -14.20 -8.18
N MET A 365 6.45 -13.20 -8.69
CA MET A 365 7.25 -13.30 -9.91
C MET A 365 8.59 -13.99 -9.70
N GLY A 366 9.10 -14.60 -10.77
CA GLY A 366 10.46 -15.11 -10.91
C GLY A 366 10.67 -15.73 -12.29
N ASP A 367 11.92 -15.83 -12.74
CA ASP A 367 12.22 -16.33 -14.10
C ASP A 367 12.12 -17.86 -14.24
N ASP A 368 12.03 -18.58 -13.12
CA ASP A 368 11.92 -20.04 -13.10
C ASP A 368 10.49 -20.51 -12.72
N PRO A 369 9.78 -21.21 -13.63
CA PRO A 369 8.44 -21.75 -13.36
C PRO A 369 8.42 -22.83 -12.26
N ALA A 370 9.56 -23.44 -11.94
CA ALA A 370 9.65 -24.39 -10.83
C ALA A 370 9.59 -23.70 -9.46
N THR A 371 9.87 -22.39 -9.38
CA THR A 371 10.00 -21.65 -8.11
C THR A 371 9.12 -20.39 -8.02
N SER A 372 8.35 -20.06 -9.04
CA SER A 372 7.48 -18.87 -9.08
C SER A 372 6.15 -19.13 -9.80
N VAL A 373 5.19 -18.22 -9.60
CA VAL A 373 3.84 -18.32 -10.19
C VAL A 373 3.78 -17.62 -11.55
N THR A 374 4.42 -16.45 -11.63
CA THR A 374 4.52 -15.65 -12.85
C THR A 374 5.98 -15.38 -13.21
N ASP A 375 6.22 -15.00 -14.46
CA ASP A 375 7.51 -14.45 -14.87
C ASP A 375 7.71 -13.00 -14.40
N SER A 376 8.90 -12.44 -14.69
CA SER A 376 9.29 -11.06 -14.38
C SER A 376 8.53 -9.97 -15.15
N ASP A 377 7.72 -10.37 -16.14
CA ASP A 377 6.80 -9.51 -16.87
C ASP A 377 5.35 -9.74 -16.41
N GLY A 378 5.14 -10.44 -15.29
CA GLY A 378 3.84 -10.67 -14.66
C GLY A 378 2.98 -11.69 -15.38
N LYS A 379 3.50 -12.42 -16.35
CA LYS A 379 2.77 -13.45 -17.10
C LYS A 379 2.71 -14.74 -16.31
N PHE A 380 1.57 -15.41 -16.27
CA PHE A 380 1.49 -16.76 -15.69
C PHE A 380 2.29 -17.75 -16.53
N HIS A 381 3.17 -18.52 -15.90
CA HIS A 381 4.06 -19.46 -16.59
C HIS A 381 3.32 -20.51 -17.45
N HIS A 382 2.13 -20.91 -17.02
CA HIS A 382 1.35 -21.97 -17.64
C HIS A 382 0.11 -21.47 -18.41
N VAL A 383 -0.09 -20.15 -18.54
CA VAL A 383 -1.21 -19.55 -19.28
C VAL A 383 -0.68 -18.49 -20.27
N ALA A 384 -0.75 -18.81 -21.56
CA ALA A 384 -0.07 -18.12 -22.64
C ALA A 384 -0.47 -16.65 -22.87
N ASN A 385 -1.64 -16.23 -22.38
CA ASN A 385 -2.19 -14.89 -22.57
C ASN A 385 -2.76 -14.29 -21.27
N ALA A 386 -2.36 -14.78 -20.10
CA ALA A 386 -2.79 -14.22 -18.83
C ALA A 386 -1.62 -13.57 -18.09
N TYR A 387 -1.88 -12.38 -17.54
CA TYR A 387 -0.94 -11.58 -16.76
C TYR A 387 -1.59 -11.16 -15.45
N CYS A 388 -0.79 -10.88 -14.43
CA CYS A 388 -1.17 -10.11 -13.26
C CYS A 388 -0.34 -8.82 -13.25
N ILE A 389 -0.85 -7.72 -12.69
CA ILE A 389 -0.15 -6.43 -12.60
C ILE A 389 -0.29 -5.75 -11.24
N ASP A 390 -0.65 -6.49 -10.19
CA ASP A 390 -0.82 -5.96 -8.83
C ASP A 390 0.21 -6.50 -7.83
N GLN A 391 0.03 -6.16 -6.55
CA GLN A 391 0.94 -6.51 -5.47
C GLN A 391 1.03 -8.02 -5.20
N ALA A 392 0.14 -8.86 -5.74
CA ALA A 392 0.30 -10.31 -5.70
C ALA A 392 1.65 -10.76 -6.27
N LEU A 393 2.22 -9.97 -7.19
CA LEU A 393 3.48 -10.31 -7.85
C LEU A 393 4.72 -10.16 -6.97
N PHE A 394 4.63 -9.50 -5.81
CA PHE A 394 5.80 -9.11 -5.03
C PHE A 394 6.56 -10.33 -4.49
N PRO A 395 7.85 -10.53 -4.84
CA PRO A 395 8.67 -11.55 -4.18
C PRO A 395 8.80 -11.33 -2.67
N THR A 396 8.82 -10.06 -2.26
CA THR A 396 8.76 -9.58 -0.87
C THR A 396 8.27 -8.13 -0.86
N ALA A 397 7.50 -7.74 0.17
CA ALA A 397 6.93 -6.40 0.29
C ALA A 397 7.78 -5.42 1.12
N GLY A 398 8.73 -5.90 1.91
CA GLY A 398 9.42 -5.04 2.88
C GLY A 398 8.45 -4.46 3.91
N SER A 399 8.82 -3.33 4.54
CA SER A 399 7.95 -2.63 5.49
C SER A 399 7.27 -1.39 4.91
N ALA A 400 7.68 -0.92 3.72
CA ALA A 400 7.17 0.31 3.11
C ALA A 400 5.80 0.11 2.46
N ASN A 401 4.98 1.17 2.39
CA ASN A 401 3.67 1.09 1.75
C ASN A 401 3.82 0.66 0.27
N PRO A 402 3.07 -0.34 -0.20
CA PRO A 402 3.38 -1.03 -1.44
C PRO A 402 2.91 -0.29 -2.71
N THR A 403 2.04 0.73 -2.58
CA THR A 403 1.35 1.36 -3.72
C THR A 403 2.30 1.92 -4.77
N LEU A 404 3.33 2.67 -4.37
CA LEU A 404 4.26 3.27 -5.33
C LEU A 404 5.00 2.17 -6.12
N THR A 405 5.56 1.18 -5.43
CA THR A 405 6.21 0.01 -6.07
C THR A 405 5.25 -0.76 -6.96
N GLY A 406 4.01 -0.97 -6.51
CA GLY A 406 2.98 -1.68 -7.26
C GLY A 406 2.67 -0.97 -8.57
N LEU A 407 2.44 0.35 -8.53
CA LEU A 407 2.16 1.13 -9.73
C LEU A 407 3.38 1.21 -10.67
N THR A 408 4.61 1.27 -10.15
CA THR A 408 5.82 1.25 -11.00
C THR A 408 5.96 -0.09 -11.70
N LEU A 409 5.68 -1.18 -11.01
CA LEU A 409 5.64 -2.51 -11.59
C LEU A 409 4.51 -2.62 -12.64
N THR A 410 3.31 -2.12 -12.34
CA THR A 410 2.19 -2.08 -13.30
C THR A 410 2.61 -1.38 -14.59
N ARG A 411 3.32 -0.24 -14.49
CA ARG A 411 3.83 0.48 -15.66
C ARG A 411 4.80 -0.39 -16.46
N LYS A 412 5.79 -1.02 -15.81
CA LYS A 412 6.75 -1.92 -16.48
C LYS A 412 6.03 -2.96 -17.32
N ILE A 413 5.07 -3.65 -16.70
CA ILE A 413 4.36 -4.76 -17.35
C ILE A 413 3.45 -4.24 -18.47
N ALA A 414 2.78 -3.11 -18.27
CA ALA A 414 1.97 -2.49 -19.31
C ALA A 414 2.81 -2.08 -20.53
N GLU A 415 4.02 -1.54 -20.32
CA GLU A 415 4.97 -1.22 -21.39
C GLU A 415 5.43 -2.49 -22.13
N HIS A 416 5.74 -3.57 -21.39
CA HIS A 416 6.05 -4.86 -21.98
C HIS A 416 4.91 -5.38 -22.86
N ILE A 417 3.68 -5.48 -22.32
CA ILE A 417 2.51 -5.97 -23.07
C ILE A 417 2.25 -5.10 -24.31
N ALA A 418 2.43 -3.79 -24.21
CA ALA A 418 2.28 -2.89 -25.35
C ALA A 418 3.35 -3.12 -26.43
N SER A 419 4.57 -3.48 -26.04
CA SER A 419 5.69 -3.75 -26.97
C SER A 419 5.56 -5.05 -27.78
N LEU A 420 4.68 -5.97 -27.34
CA LEU A 420 4.39 -7.22 -28.04
C LEU A 420 3.43 -7.05 -29.23
N LYS A 421 2.84 -5.85 -29.40
CA LYS A 421 1.82 -5.53 -30.40
C LYS A 421 2.38 -4.61 -31.46
#